data_AF-A0A3M1D2J7-F1
#
_entry.id   AF-A0A3M1D2J7-F1
#
_cell.length_a   1.000
_cell.length_b   1.000
_cell.length_c   1.000
_cell.angle_alpha   90.00
_cell.angle_beta   90.00
_cell.angle_gamma   90.00
#
_symmetry.space_group_name_H-M   'P 1'
#
loop_
_entity.id
_entity.type
_entity.pdbx_description
1 polymer ?
#
loop_
_entity_poly.entity_id
_entity_poly.type
_entity_poly.pdbx_seq_one_letter_code
_entity_poly.pdbx_strand_id
1 'polypeptide(L)'
;MQTKTSGRRKFEPEDVIGHSLFDFIDGVETRYLYRILFDKARSEKKRVGPIPFRCDSPQERRFLELTLDALQDDSIKIVSILVRSEPREEVDLLKVDVPRSKDLLVICSMCKKIELPSKEWVDIEEGLVRLGIFEKEKMPALSHGLCEDCMTEIMKLL
;
A
#
# COMPACT_ATOMS: atom_id res chain seq x y z
N MET A 1 -8.12 0.55 28.07
CA MET A 1 -8.55 0.76 26.66
C MET A 1 -7.50 0.08 25.80
N GLN A 2 -7.77 -1.15 25.34
CA GLN A 2 -6.78 -2.01 24.69
C GLN A 2 -6.61 -1.59 23.23
N THR A 3 -5.44 -1.05 22.89
CA THR A 3 -5.02 -0.84 21.51
C THR A 3 -4.73 -2.20 20.88
N LYS A 4 -5.66 -2.67 20.03
CA LYS A 4 -5.47 -3.87 19.21
C LYS A 4 -4.35 -3.60 18.19
N THR A 5 -3.13 -3.97 18.53
CA THR A 5 -2.00 -3.99 17.61
C THR A 5 -2.11 -5.22 16.72
N SER A 6 -2.35 -5.04 15.42
CA SER A 6 -2.00 -6.04 14.42
C SER A 6 -0.48 -6.28 14.51
N GLY A 7 -0.06 -7.55 14.50
CA GLY A 7 1.25 -8.01 14.96
C GLY A 7 2.47 -7.39 14.26
N ARG A 8 2.92 -6.23 14.72
CA ARG A 8 4.18 -5.61 14.31
C ARG A 8 5.24 -5.76 15.39
N ARG A 9 6.47 -6.07 14.96
CA ARG A 9 7.71 -5.72 15.68
C ARG A 9 7.59 -4.24 16.10
N LYS A 10 7.87 -3.94 17.38
CA LYS A 10 8.05 -2.55 17.80
C LYS A 10 9.26 -2.00 17.04
N PHE A 11 9.06 -0.87 16.38
CA PHE A 11 10.15 -0.09 15.81
C PHE A 11 10.54 0.98 16.82
N GLU A 12 11.83 1.09 17.09
CA GLU A 12 12.40 2.23 17.80
C GLU A 12 12.79 3.32 16.79
N PRO A 13 12.94 4.60 17.19
CA PRO A 13 13.26 5.68 16.26
C PRO A 13 14.47 5.40 15.36
N GLU A 14 15.51 4.78 15.89
CA GLU A 14 16.73 4.37 15.19
C GLU A 14 16.52 3.34 14.07
N ASP A 15 15.42 2.59 14.11
CA ASP A 15 15.06 1.64 13.05
C ASP A 15 14.54 2.36 11.78
N VAL A 16 14.23 3.66 11.88
CA VAL A 16 13.55 4.42 10.82
C VAL A 16 14.26 5.75 10.51
N ILE A 17 14.68 6.50 11.52
CA ILE A 17 15.30 7.82 11.35
C ILE A 17 16.71 7.65 10.77
N GLY A 18 17.01 8.42 9.72
CA GLY A 18 18.29 8.37 9.00
C GLY A 18 18.34 7.33 7.88
N HIS A 19 17.32 6.49 7.75
CA HIS A 19 17.19 5.52 6.65
C HIS A 19 16.42 6.11 5.46
N SER A 20 16.62 5.54 4.29
CA SER A 20 15.89 5.95 3.10
C SER A 20 14.43 5.52 3.20
N LEU A 21 13.49 6.39 2.87
CA LEU A 21 12.07 6.00 2.80
C LEU A 21 11.85 4.83 1.83
N PHE A 22 12.66 4.74 0.77
CA PHE A 22 12.57 3.67 -0.22
C PHE A 22 12.95 2.29 0.33
N ASP A 23 13.60 2.21 1.50
CA ASP A 23 13.89 0.94 2.17
C ASP A 23 12.61 0.32 2.76
N PHE A 24 11.56 1.13 2.95
CA PHE A 24 10.27 0.73 3.53
C PHE A 24 9.14 0.62 2.50
N ILE A 25 9.41 0.88 1.21
CA ILE A 25 8.43 0.82 0.13
C ILE A 25 8.78 -0.36 -0.77
N ASP A 26 7.88 -1.33 -0.89
CA ASP A 26 8.05 -2.47 -1.81
C ASP A 26 7.43 -2.19 -3.19
N GLY A 27 7.93 -2.89 -4.21
CA GLY A 27 7.46 -2.79 -5.58
C GLY A 27 8.14 -1.68 -6.38
N VAL A 28 8.60 -2.01 -7.60
CA VAL A 28 9.38 -1.09 -8.44
C VAL A 28 8.51 0.08 -8.90
N GLU A 29 7.27 -0.21 -9.28
CA GLU A 29 6.27 0.75 -9.75
C GLU A 29 5.90 1.74 -8.64
N THR A 30 5.77 1.25 -7.40
CA THR A 30 5.45 2.10 -6.25
C THR A 30 6.63 2.99 -5.88
N ARG A 31 7.86 2.47 -5.88
CA ARG A 31 9.07 3.29 -5.68
C ARG A 31 9.21 4.35 -6.76
N TYR A 32 8.97 3.99 -8.02
CA TYR A 32 9.03 4.92 -9.14
C TYR A 32 7.99 6.04 -9.01
N LEU A 33 6.75 5.67 -8.65
CA LEU A 33 5.69 6.61 -8.34
C LEU A 33 6.10 7.64 -7.26
N TYR A 34 6.62 7.18 -6.13
CA TYR A 34 7.05 8.08 -5.05
C TYR A 34 8.15 9.04 -5.52
N ARG A 35 9.07 8.60 -6.37
CA ARG A 35 10.09 9.50 -6.97
C ARG A 35 9.45 10.61 -7.78
N ILE A 36 8.51 10.28 -8.67
CA ILE A 36 7.81 11.28 -9.48
C ILE A 36 7.04 12.28 -8.60
N LEU A 37 6.33 11.79 -7.58
CA LEU A 37 5.60 12.66 -6.64
C LEU A 37 6.54 13.60 -5.88
N PHE A 38 7.72 13.10 -5.48
CA PHE A 38 8.73 13.92 -4.80
C PHE A 38 9.32 14.99 -5.71
N ASP A 39 9.65 14.63 -6.95
CA ASP A 39 10.19 15.54 -7.93
C ASP A 39 9.18 16.63 -8.30
N LYS A 40 7.89 16.27 -8.41
CA LYS A 40 6.82 17.25 -8.63
C LYS A 40 6.68 18.22 -7.46
N ALA A 41 6.58 17.70 -6.22
CA ALA A 41 6.45 18.53 -5.03
C ALA A 41 7.61 19.55 -4.95
N ARG A 42 8.86 19.09 -5.19
CA ARG A 42 10.05 19.94 -5.16
C ARG A 42 10.09 20.97 -6.29
N SER A 43 9.82 20.57 -7.53
CA SER A 43 9.92 21.44 -8.70
C SER A 43 8.85 22.51 -8.73
N GLU A 44 7.61 22.17 -8.37
CA GLU A 44 6.49 23.13 -8.41
C GLU A 44 6.36 23.95 -7.13
N LYS A 45 7.03 23.55 -6.05
CA LYS A 45 6.92 24.14 -4.70
C LYS A 45 5.46 24.30 -4.26
N LYS A 46 4.62 23.34 -4.65
CA LYS A 46 3.18 23.26 -4.34
C LYS A 46 2.87 21.94 -3.67
N ARG A 47 1.75 21.92 -2.93
CA ARG A 47 1.20 20.70 -2.35
C ARG A 47 0.79 19.72 -3.45
N VAL A 48 1.19 18.46 -3.30
CA VAL A 48 0.69 17.33 -4.09
C VAL A 48 -0.28 16.51 -3.23
N GLY A 49 -1.43 16.15 -3.79
CA GLY A 49 -2.52 15.42 -3.11
C GLY A 49 -3.71 16.30 -2.70
N PRO A 50 -4.69 15.75 -1.95
CA PRO A 50 -4.64 14.45 -1.28
C PRO A 50 -4.72 13.27 -2.25
N ILE A 51 -3.86 12.28 -2.06
CA ILE A 51 -3.84 11.04 -2.83
C ILE A 51 -4.51 9.94 -1.99
N PRO A 52 -5.67 9.40 -2.40
CA PRO A 52 -6.31 8.32 -1.66
C PRO A 52 -5.54 7.01 -1.83
N PHE A 53 -5.35 6.28 -0.73
CA PHE A 53 -4.78 4.94 -0.73
C PHE A 53 -5.27 4.10 0.45
N ARG A 54 -5.00 2.80 0.41
CA ARG A 54 -5.35 1.82 1.44
C ARG A 54 -4.11 1.27 2.11
N CYS A 55 -4.19 1.08 3.42
CA CYS A 55 -3.16 0.40 4.20
C CYS A 55 -3.80 -0.72 5.00
N ASP A 56 -4.46 -1.68 4.36
CA ASP A 56 -5.27 -2.66 5.08
C ASP A 56 -4.46 -3.55 6.03
N SER A 57 -5.14 -4.03 7.07
CA SER A 57 -4.70 -5.14 7.91
C SER A 57 -5.59 -6.37 7.65
N PRO A 58 -5.27 -7.56 8.16
CA PRO A 58 -6.10 -8.74 7.89
C PRO A 58 -7.59 -8.55 8.24
N GLN A 59 -7.93 -7.87 9.34
CA GLN A 59 -9.31 -7.70 9.84
C GLN A 59 -9.87 -6.28 9.64
N GLU A 60 -9.14 -5.39 8.96
CA GLU A 60 -9.56 -3.99 8.82
C GLU A 60 -9.14 -3.43 7.46
N ARG A 61 -10.08 -2.77 6.79
CA ARG A 61 -9.79 -1.93 5.63
C ARG A 61 -9.57 -0.50 6.11
N ARG A 62 -8.44 0.10 5.73
CA ARG A 62 -8.05 1.44 6.18
C ARG A 62 -7.87 2.33 4.98
N PHE A 63 -8.65 3.40 4.92
CA PHE A 63 -8.64 4.39 3.84
C PHE A 63 -7.90 5.62 4.34
N LEU A 64 -6.84 5.99 3.64
CA LEU A 64 -5.95 7.07 4.01
C LEU A 64 -5.81 8.05 2.85
N GLU A 65 -5.41 9.26 3.19
CA GLU A 65 -4.95 10.25 2.24
C GLU A 65 -3.47 10.54 2.47
N LEU A 66 -2.73 10.73 1.39
CA LEU A 66 -1.33 11.14 1.37
C LEU A 66 -1.22 12.56 0.81
N THR A 67 -0.47 13.41 1.50
CA THR A 67 -0.11 14.75 1.01
C THR A 67 1.39 14.96 1.11
N LEU A 68 1.93 15.72 0.15
CA LEU A 68 3.34 16.06 0.06
C LEU A 68 3.48 17.57 -0.08
N ASP A 69 4.17 18.20 0.86
CA ASP A 69 4.48 19.62 0.85
C ASP A 69 6.00 19.82 0.75
N ALA A 70 6.47 20.55 -0.26
CA ALA A 70 7.87 20.96 -0.30
C ALA A 70 8.15 22.02 0.78
N LEU A 71 9.30 21.88 1.45
CA LEU A 71 9.80 22.83 2.44
C LEU A 71 10.92 23.70 1.85
N GLN A 72 11.38 24.69 2.63
CA GLN A 72 12.34 25.70 2.17
C GLN A 72 13.72 25.12 1.82
N ASP A 73 14.12 24.02 2.45
CA ASP A 73 15.42 23.35 2.31
C ASP A 73 15.40 22.17 1.31
N ASP A 74 14.40 22.14 0.43
CA ASP A 74 14.16 21.05 -0.54
C ASP A 74 13.78 19.69 0.08
N SER A 75 13.60 19.66 1.40
CA SER A 75 12.95 18.54 2.08
C SER A 75 11.45 18.52 1.76
N ILE A 76 10.82 17.36 2.00
CA ILE A 76 9.40 17.15 1.76
C ILE A 76 8.75 16.71 3.05
N LYS A 77 7.70 17.42 3.47
CA LYS A 77 6.80 16.95 4.51
C LYS A 77 5.79 16.01 3.89
N ILE A 78 5.84 14.74 4.29
CA ILE A 78 4.90 13.71 3.85
C ILE A 78 3.93 13.45 5.01
N VAL A 79 2.64 13.60 4.74
CA VAL A 79 1.60 13.39 5.75
C VAL A 79 0.61 12.36 5.23
N SER A 80 0.42 11.29 6.01
CA SER A 80 -0.65 10.33 5.80
C SER A 80 -1.67 10.41 6.92
N ILE A 81 -2.95 10.55 6.57
CA ILE A 81 -4.06 10.67 7.53
C ILE A 81 -5.05 9.55 7.27
N LEU A 82 -5.48 8.87 8.33
CA LEU A 82 -6.59 7.93 8.28
C LEU A 82 -7.90 8.70 8.11
N VAL A 83 -8.60 8.49 6.99
CA VAL A 83 -9.88 9.13 6.69
C VAL A 83 -11.03 8.31 7.26
N ARG A 84 -11.00 6.99 7.05
CA ARG A 84 -11.95 6.05 7.64
C ARG A 84 -11.34 4.66 7.75
N SER A 85 -11.86 3.86 8.66
CA SER A 85 -11.62 2.42 8.67
C SER A 85 -12.93 1.66 8.82
N GLU A 86 -12.94 0.43 8.30
CA GLU A 86 -14.06 -0.49 8.45
C GLU A 86 -13.53 -1.88 8.83
N PRO A 87 -14.16 -2.56 9.80
CA PRO A 87 -13.83 -3.94 10.08
C PRO A 87 -14.21 -4.81 8.88
N ARG A 88 -13.51 -5.93 8.72
CA ARG A 88 -13.87 -6.98 7.76
C ARG A 88 -13.58 -8.35 8.35
N GLU A 89 -14.11 -9.37 7.69
CA GLU A 89 -13.66 -10.74 7.92
C GLU A 89 -12.16 -10.86 7.68
N GLU A 90 -11.54 -11.73 8.46
CA GLU A 90 -10.09 -11.89 8.45
C GLU A 90 -9.59 -12.42 7.10
N VAL A 91 -8.63 -11.70 6.51
CA VAL A 91 -8.01 -12.07 5.24
C VAL A 91 -6.59 -12.59 5.47
N ASP A 92 -6.45 -13.91 5.46
CA ASP A 92 -5.17 -14.61 5.65
C ASP A 92 -4.08 -14.18 4.67
N LEU A 93 -4.48 -13.78 3.46
CA LEU A 93 -3.56 -13.27 2.45
C LEU A 93 -2.75 -12.06 2.96
N LEU A 94 -3.26 -11.28 3.91
CA LEU A 94 -2.55 -10.13 4.49
C LEU A 94 -1.82 -10.43 5.82
N LYS A 95 -1.91 -11.67 6.34
CA LYS A 95 -1.19 -12.05 7.57
C LYS A 95 0.30 -12.24 7.32
N VAL A 96 1.15 -11.65 8.16
CA VAL A 96 2.61 -11.70 7.99
C VAL A 96 3.17 -13.09 8.37
N ASP A 97 2.50 -13.79 9.27
CA ASP A 97 2.91 -15.02 9.92
C ASP A 97 2.35 -16.32 9.30
N VAL A 98 1.66 -16.21 8.17
CA VAL A 98 1.12 -17.38 7.45
C VAL A 98 2.17 -17.94 6.47
N PRO A 99 2.41 -19.27 6.46
CA PRO A 99 3.30 -19.90 5.50
C PRO A 99 2.90 -19.60 4.05
N ARG A 100 3.89 -19.19 3.25
CA ARG A 100 3.67 -18.83 1.84
C ARG A 100 4.15 -19.90 0.87
N SER A 101 3.42 -20.09 -0.22
CA SER A 101 3.88 -20.85 -1.38
C SER A 101 4.85 -20.02 -2.23
N LYS A 102 5.40 -20.63 -3.28
CA LYS A 102 6.24 -19.92 -4.27
C LYS A 102 5.41 -19.18 -5.32
N ASP A 103 4.09 -19.39 -5.34
CA ASP A 103 3.19 -18.68 -6.24
C ASP A 103 3.19 -17.19 -5.86
N LEU A 104 3.22 -16.32 -6.88
CA LEU A 104 3.12 -14.88 -6.69
C LEU A 104 1.73 -14.40 -7.06
N LEU A 105 1.13 -13.61 -6.16
CA LEU A 105 -0.09 -12.85 -6.42
C LEU A 105 0.24 -11.37 -6.33
N VAL A 106 -0.06 -10.62 -7.39
CA VAL A 106 0.19 -9.18 -7.43
C VAL A 106 -0.96 -8.45 -6.76
N ILE A 107 -0.63 -7.60 -5.79
CA ILE A 107 -1.57 -6.71 -5.11
C ILE A 107 -1.22 -5.25 -5.44
N CYS A 108 -2.24 -4.43 -5.68
CA CYS A 108 -2.07 -3.01 -5.92
C CYS A 108 -1.63 -2.32 -4.62
N SER A 109 -0.50 -1.63 -4.65
CA SER A 109 0.05 -0.91 -3.51
C SER A 109 -0.87 0.18 -2.98
N MET A 110 -1.74 0.72 -3.84
CA MET A 110 -2.63 1.83 -3.52
C MET A 110 -4.03 1.38 -3.09
N CYS A 111 -4.77 0.64 -3.91
CA CYS A 111 -6.16 0.27 -3.60
C CYS A 111 -6.33 -1.13 -2.99
N LYS A 112 -5.24 -1.91 -2.90
CA LYS A 112 -5.23 -3.29 -2.39
C LYS A 112 -6.07 -4.29 -3.20
N LYS A 113 -6.55 -3.93 -4.39
CA LYS A 113 -7.07 -4.89 -5.37
C LYS A 113 -5.98 -5.85 -5.82
N ILE A 114 -6.34 -7.08 -6.17
CA ILE A 114 -5.41 -8.10 -6.67
C ILE A 114 -5.60 -8.32 -8.16
N GLU A 115 -4.49 -8.59 -8.86
CA GLU A 115 -4.48 -8.88 -10.29
C GLU A 115 -4.87 -10.33 -10.54
N LEU A 116 -5.89 -10.55 -11.37
CA LEU A 116 -6.26 -11.88 -11.85
C LEU A 116 -5.41 -12.27 -13.07
N PRO A 117 -5.33 -13.58 -13.42
CA PRO A 117 -4.67 -14.02 -14.65
C PRO A 117 -5.22 -13.36 -15.92
N SER A 118 -6.49 -12.96 -15.90
CA SER A 118 -7.16 -12.20 -16.98
C SER A 118 -6.73 -10.73 -17.07
N LYS A 119 -5.84 -10.25 -16.20
CA LYS A 119 -5.41 -8.85 -16.05
C LYS A 119 -6.47 -7.89 -15.47
N GLU A 120 -7.61 -8.43 -15.06
CA GLU A 120 -8.59 -7.69 -14.26
C GLU A 120 -8.08 -7.47 -12.82
N TRP A 121 -8.43 -6.32 -12.25
CA TRP A 121 -8.13 -5.99 -10.85
C TRP A 121 -9.41 -6.00 -10.02
N VAL A 122 -9.47 -6.90 -9.03
CA VAL A 122 -10.67 -7.09 -8.19
C VAL A 122 -10.33 -6.90 -6.72
N ASP A 123 -11.34 -6.63 -5.88
CA ASP A 123 -11.11 -6.60 -4.43
C ASP A 123 -10.62 -7.95 -3.92
N ILE A 124 -9.85 -7.94 -2.83
CA ILE A 124 -9.15 -9.14 -2.34
C ILE A 124 -10.14 -10.28 -2.12
N GLU A 125 -11.26 -10.00 -1.46
CA GLU A 125 -12.25 -11.02 -1.11
C GLU A 125 -12.84 -11.69 -2.36
N GLU A 126 -13.12 -10.89 -3.40
CA GLU A 126 -13.60 -11.41 -4.68
C GLU A 126 -12.53 -12.23 -5.39
N GLY A 127 -11.30 -11.73 -5.47
CA GLY A 127 -10.24 -12.45 -6.15
C GLY A 127 -9.83 -13.74 -5.42
N LEU A 128 -9.92 -13.80 -4.09
CA LEU A 128 -9.72 -15.04 -3.34
C LEU A 128 -10.73 -16.12 -3.73
N VAL A 129 -12.01 -15.74 -3.91
CA VAL A 129 -13.07 -16.64 -4.38
C VAL A 129 -12.80 -17.07 -5.82
N ARG A 130 -12.57 -16.12 -6.72
CA ARG A 130 -12.36 -16.40 -8.16
C ARG A 130 -11.11 -17.25 -8.43
N LEU A 131 -10.08 -17.15 -7.57
CA LEU A 131 -8.83 -17.91 -7.69
C LEU A 131 -8.83 -19.22 -6.90
N GLY A 132 -9.90 -19.54 -6.16
CA GLY A 132 -9.97 -20.74 -5.32
C GLY A 132 -8.87 -20.78 -4.24
N ILE A 133 -8.43 -19.64 -3.73
CA ILE A 133 -7.26 -19.58 -2.83
C ILE A 133 -7.56 -20.22 -1.47
N PHE A 134 -8.83 -20.22 -1.03
CA PHE A 134 -9.25 -20.87 0.22
C PHE A 134 -9.02 -22.40 0.21
N GLU A 135 -8.91 -23.02 -0.96
CA GLU A 135 -8.70 -24.46 -1.11
C GLU A 135 -7.20 -24.83 -1.13
N LYS A 136 -6.29 -23.83 -1.15
CA LYS A 136 -4.84 -24.07 -1.18
C LYS A 136 -4.30 -24.35 0.21
N GLU A 137 -3.37 -25.30 0.29
CA GLU A 137 -2.66 -25.64 1.55
C GLU A 137 -1.79 -24.48 2.08
N LYS A 138 -1.30 -23.61 1.18
CA LYS A 138 -0.47 -22.45 1.51
C LYS A 138 -0.92 -21.21 0.75
N MET A 139 -0.89 -20.06 1.42
CA MET A 139 -1.22 -18.78 0.80
C MET A 139 -0.13 -18.37 -0.20
N PRO A 140 -0.46 -17.75 -1.35
CA PRO A 140 0.56 -17.24 -2.26
C PRO A 140 1.35 -16.10 -1.59
N ALA A 141 2.60 -15.92 -2.02
CA ALA A 141 3.38 -14.75 -1.66
C ALA A 141 2.83 -13.52 -2.40
N LEU A 142 2.90 -12.35 -1.76
CA LEU A 142 2.45 -11.09 -2.36
C LEU A 142 3.60 -10.40 -3.06
N SER A 143 3.37 -10.00 -4.30
CA SER A 143 4.15 -8.98 -5.00
C SER A 143 3.34 -7.68 -5.09
N HIS A 144 4.01 -6.55 -5.27
CA HIS A 144 3.37 -5.23 -5.27
C HIS A 144 3.43 -4.60 -6.66
N GLY A 145 2.31 -4.04 -7.11
CA GLY A 145 2.18 -3.30 -8.37
C GLY A 145 1.20 -2.13 -8.27
N LEU A 146 0.79 -1.57 -9.40
CA LEU A 146 -0.26 -0.55 -9.50
C LEU A 146 -1.29 -0.96 -10.55
N CYS A 147 -2.58 -0.89 -10.20
CA CYS A 147 -3.65 -1.07 -11.17
C CYS A 147 -3.82 0.17 -12.06
N GLU A 148 -4.45 -0.01 -13.22
CA GLU A 148 -4.67 1.05 -14.21
C GLU A 148 -5.47 2.23 -13.64
N ASP A 149 -6.49 1.95 -12.83
CA ASP A 149 -7.30 2.98 -12.17
C ASP A 149 -6.43 3.85 -11.25
N CYS A 150 -5.61 3.24 -10.40
CA CYS A 150 -4.73 3.98 -9.48
C CYS A 150 -3.65 4.76 -10.23
N MET A 151 -3.05 4.17 -11.28
CA MET A 151 -2.13 4.91 -12.14
C MET A 151 -2.82 6.13 -12.75
N THR A 152 -4.01 5.96 -13.32
CA THR A 152 -4.75 7.05 -13.97
C THR A 152 -5.09 8.17 -12.99
N GLU A 153 -5.58 7.86 -11.80
CA GLU A 153 -5.90 8.88 -10.79
C GLU A 153 -4.66 9.65 -10.33
N ILE A 154 -3.53 8.97 -10.15
CA ILE A 154 -2.28 9.62 -9.80
C ILE A 154 -1.78 10.51 -10.94
N MET A 155 -1.85 10.05 -12.18
CA MET A 155 -1.36 10.81 -13.34
C MET A 155 -2.11 12.14 -13.51
N LYS A 156 -3.36 12.27 -13.04
CA LYS A 156 -4.09 13.55 -13.02
C LYS A 156 -3.51 14.57 -12.03
N LEU A 157 -2.74 14.10 -11.07
CA LEU A 157 -2.05 14.91 -10.07
C LEU A 157 -0.63 15.26 -10.51
N LEU A 158 -0.18 14.77 -11.67
CA LEU A 158 1.11 15.09 -12.29
C LEU A 158 0.94 16.12 -13.40
#